data_AF-A0A3B8R1G2-F1
#
_entry.id   AF-A0A3B8R1G2-F1
#
_cell.length_a   1.000
_cell.length_b   1.000
_cell.length_c   1.000
_cell.angle_alpha   90.00
_cell.angle_beta   90.00
_cell.angle_gamma   90.00
#
_symmetry.space_group_name_H-M   'P 1'
#
loop_
_entity.id
_entity.type
_entity.pdbx_description
1 polymer ?
#
loop_
_entity_poly.entity_id
_entity_poly.type
_entity_poly.pdbx_seq_one_letter_code
_entity_poly.pdbx_strand_id
1 'polypeptide(L)'
;MTKGIDFVYAAIDTVNELSDVSQKISKAPETQLLGDTTTVDSLVLVNLVVAIEEAIIDQTGQIVTLITEDSMIQENSPFNTVQALADHVDQRLAQQNS
;
A
#
# COMPACT_ATOMS: atom_id res chain seq x y z
N MET A 1 -5.55 -13.43 -12.55
CA MET A 1 -5.86 -12.04 -12.18
C MET A 1 -5.12 -11.78 -10.89
N THR A 2 -4.03 -11.02 -10.95
CA THR A 2 -3.29 -10.59 -9.74
C THR A 2 -4.21 -9.65 -8.96
N LYS A 3 -4.36 -9.86 -7.65
CA LYS A 3 -5.23 -9.03 -6.80
C LYS A 3 -4.41 -7.91 -6.18
N GLY A 4 -5.03 -6.79 -5.84
CA GLY A 4 -4.39 -5.66 -5.16
C GLY A 4 -3.61 -6.08 -3.92
N ILE A 5 -4.13 -7.06 -3.17
CA ILE A 5 -3.48 -7.60 -1.97
C ILE A 5 -2.12 -8.25 -2.25
N ASP A 6 -1.92 -8.83 -3.43
CA ASP A 6 -0.66 -9.47 -3.80
C ASP A 6 0.44 -8.42 -3.97
N PHE A 7 0.12 -7.27 -4.57
CA PHE A 7 1.03 -6.13 -4.68
C PHE A 7 1.36 -5.52 -3.32
N VAL A 8 0.36 -5.40 -2.45
CA VAL A 8 0.56 -4.89 -1.08
C VAL A 8 1.49 -5.81 -0.28
N TYR A 9 1.30 -7.13 -0.36
CA TYR A 9 2.17 -8.08 0.33
C TYR A 9 3.60 -8.08 -0.21
N ALA A 10 3.78 -8.01 -1.53
CA ALA A 10 5.11 -7.90 -2.13
C ALA A 10 5.83 -6.63 -1.66
N ALA A 11 5.12 -5.50 -1.63
CA ALA A 11 5.67 -4.24 -1.15
C ALA A 11 5.99 -4.27 0.35
N ILE A 12 5.15 -4.92 1.17
CA ILE A 12 5.44 -5.13 2.60
C ILE A 12 6.72 -5.93 2.79
N ASP A 13 6.95 -6.98 1.98
CA ASP A 13 8.20 -7.75 2.05
C ASP A 13 9.40 -6.86 1.74
N THR A 14 9.35 -6.08 0.66
CA THR A 14 10.42 -5.13 0.29
C THR A 14 10.69 -4.11 1.40
N VAL A 15 9.65 -3.49 1.96
CA VAL A 15 9.82 -2.49 3.02
C VAL A 15 10.35 -3.13 4.31
N ASN A 16 9.90 -4.34 4.65
CA ASN A 16 10.35 -5.07 5.84
C ASN A 16 11.80 -5.55 5.73
N GLU A 17 12.33 -5.76 4.53
CA GLU A 17 13.75 -6.06 4.30
C GLU A 17 14.64 -4.85 4.56
N LEU A 18 14.12 -3.63 4.32
CA LEU A 18 14.83 -2.36 4.51
C LEU A 18 14.62 -1.75 5.91
N SER A 19 13.59 -2.18 6.63
CA SER A 19 13.19 -1.66 7.93
C SER A 19 13.78 -2.46 9.11
N ASP A 20 14.00 -1.77 10.23
CA ASP A 20 14.32 -2.43 11.50
C ASP A 20 13.19 -3.34 11.98
N VAL A 21 13.53 -4.35 12.80
CA VAL A 21 12.57 -5.34 13.32
C VAL A 21 11.38 -4.69 14.04
N SER A 22 11.58 -3.54 14.68
CA SER A 22 10.54 -2.76 15.38
C SER A 22 9.58 -2.01 14.46
N GLN A 23 9.88 -1.88 13.17
CA GLN A 23 9.07 -1.16 12.18
C GLN A 23 8.47 -2.09 11.12
N LYS A 24 8.57 -3.42 11.33
CA LYS A 24 8.03 -4.39 10.38
C LYS A 24 6.50 -4.40 10.36
N ILE A 25 5.96 -4.37 9.16
CA ILE A 25 4.54 -4.46 8.88
C ILE A 25 4.13 -5.94 8.80
N SER A 26 3.05 -6.30 9.49
CA SER A 26 2.48 -7.65 9.38
C SER A 26 1.73 -7.83 8.07
N LYS A 27 1.89 -8.98 7.40
CA LYS A 27 1.15 -9.35 6.19
C LYS A 27 -0.21 -9.94 6.53
N ALA A 28 -1.06 -9.14 7.18
CA ALA A 28 -2.44 -9.52 7.49
C ALA A 28 -3.41 -8.41 7.06
N PRO A 29 -4.61 -8.73 6.52
CA PRO A 29 -5.56 -7.75 6.01
C PRO A 29 -6.00 -6.70 7.06
N GLU A 30 -6.09 -7.12 8.31
CA GLU A 30 -6.48 -6.30 9.47
C GLU A 30 -5.33 -5.45 10.04
N THR A 31 -4.11 -5.57 9.50
CA THR A 31 -2.95 -4.80 9.95
C THR A 31 -3.21 -3.32 9.70
N GLN A 32 -3.13 -2.52 10.76
CA GLN A 32 -3.26 -1.07 10.68
C GLN A 32 -1.98 -0.45 10.12
N LEU A 33 -2.14 0.46 9.17
CA LEU A 33 -1.05 1.20 8.52
C LEU A 33 -1.06 2.69 8.91
N LEU A 34 -2.17 3.17 9.47
CA LEU A 34 -2.32 4.53 10.02
C LEU A 34 -2.96 4.48 11.41
N GLY A 35 -2.61 5.48 12.24
CA GLY A 35 -3.15 5.69 13.58
C GLY A 35 -2.08 5.63 14.67
N ASP A 36 -2.45 6.06 15.89
CA ASP A 36 -1.55 6.15 17.04
C ASP A 36 -1.06 4.78 17.56
N THR A 37 -1.71 3.69 17.16
CA THR A 37 -1.44 2.32 17.61
C THR A 37 -0.49 1.55 16.70
N THR A 38 -0.06 2.11 15.57
CA THR A 38 0.78 1.42 14.59
C THR A 38 2.26 1.75 14.79
N THR A 39 3.14 0.81 14.42
CA THR A 39 4.59 1.05 14.32
C THR A 39 5.00 1.67 12.98
N VAL A 40 4.02 1.93 12.10
CA VAL A 40 4.23 2.49 10.77
C VAL A 40 4.27 4.00 10.91
N ASP A 41 5.45 4.57 10.69
CA ASP A 41 5.60 6.02 10.58
C ASP A 41 5.28 6.50 9.15
N SER A 42 5.21 7.82 8.97
CA SER A 42 4.93 8.41 7.66
C SER A 42 5.96 8.00 6.59
N LEU A 43 7.21 7.73 6.98
CA LEU A 43 8.27 7.36 6.04
C LEU A 43 8.10 5.91 5.55
N VAL A 44 7.85 4.97 6.47
CA VAL A 44 7.53 3.58 6.15
C VAL A 44 6.28 3.51 5.28
N LEU A 45 5.26 4.34 5.55
CA LEU A 45 4.07 4.41 4.72
C LEU A 45 4.36 4.90 3.30
N VAL A 46 5.15 5.97 3.15
CA VAL A 46 5.57 6.47 1.83
C VAL A 46 6.37 5.41 1.08
N ASN A 47 7.31 4.74 1.74
CA ASN A 47 8.09 3.65 1.14
C ASN A 47 7.20 2.50 0.69
N LEU A 48 6.20 2.13 1.50
CA LEU A 48 5.22 1.10 1.15
C LEU A 48 4.46 1.47 -0.11
N VAL A 49 3.96 2.70 -0.20
CA VAL A 49 3.23 3.16 -1.38
C VAL A 49 4.10 3.10 -2.63
N VAL A 50 5.32 3.65 -2.57
CA VAL A 50 6.25 3.64 -3.70
C VAL A 50 6.55 2.20 -4.14
N ALA A 51 6.81 1.29 -3.19
CA ALA A 51 7.06 -0.11 -3.51
C ALA A 51 5.86 -0.82 -4.15
N ILE A 52 4.61 -0.44 -3.80
CA ILE A 52 3.41 -0.96 -4.47
C ILE A 52 3.34 -0.44 -5.91
N GLU A 53 3.56 0.86 -6.13
CA GLU A 53 3.52 1.47 -7.46
C GLU A 53 4.58 0.85 -8.37
N GLU A 54 5.80 0.66 -7.88
CA GLU A 54 6.88 -0.06 -8.59
C GLU A 54 6.49 -1.51 -8.89
N ALA A 55 5.96 -2.25 -7.91
CA ALA A 55 5.54 -3.64 -8.12
C ALA A 55 4.40 -3.77 -9.16
N ILE A 56 3.50 -2.78 -9.23
CA ILE A 56 2.46 -2.70 -10.25
C ILE A 56 3.09 -2.44 -11.62
N ILE A 57 3.98 -1.46 -11.73
CA ILE A 57 4.67 -1.12 -12.98
C ILE A 57 5.43 -2.34 -13.51
N ASP A 58 6.18 -3.03 -12.64
CA ASP A 58 7.00 -4.18 -13.04
C ASP A 58 6.16 -5.36 -13.54
N GLN A 59 5.01 -5.63 -12.91
CA GLN A 59 4.18 -6.79 -13.27
C GLN A 59 3.16 -6.49 -14.37
N THR A 60 2.71 -5.23 -14.50
CA THR A 60 1.59 -4.86 -15.39
C THR A 60 2.00 -3.87 -16.48
N GLY A 61 3.13 -3.18 -16.32
CA GLY A 61 3.55 -2.06 -17.16
C GLY A 61 2.74 -0.77 -16.95
N GLN A 62 1.80 -0.75 -16.01
CA GLN A 62 0.91 0.40 -15.76
C GLN A 62 1.50 1.30 -14.69
N ILE A 63 1.48 2.62 -14.94
CA ILE A 63 1.88 3.62 -13.95
C ILE A 63 0.63 4.01 -13.17
N VAL A 64 0.58 3.64 -11.89
CA VAL A 64 -0.52 3.97 -10.98
C VAL A 64 0.00 4.93 -9.92
N THR A 65 -0.79 5.96 -9.61
CA THR A 65 -0.53 6.86 -8.48
C THR A 65 -1.55 6.58 -7.38
N LEU A 66 -1.09 6.04 -6.25
CA LEU A 66 -1.93 5.67 -5.11
C LEU A 66 -2.18 6.85 -4.17
N ILE A 67 -1.16 7.68 -3.93
CA ILE A 67 -1.30 8.93 -3.17
C ILE A 67 -1.66 10.07 -4.13
N THR A 68 -2.91 10.51 -4.06
CA THR A 68 -3.35 11.80 -4.62
C THR A 68 -3.67 12.77 -3.48
N GLU A 69 -3.73 14.08 -3.77
CA GLU A 69 -4.05 15.12 -2.78
C GLU A 69 -5.31 14.79 -1.96
N ASP A 70 -6.33 14.20 -2.60
CA ASP A 70 -7.57 13.76 -1.96
C ASP A 70 -7.45 12.47 -1.12
N SER A 71 -6.49 11.59 -1.42
CA SER A 71 -6.39 10.26 -0.79
C SER A 71 -5.92 10.32 0.67
N MET A 72 -5.24 11.40 1.07
CA MET A 72 -4.78 11.61 2.45
C MET A 72 -5.80 12.31 3.34
N ILE A 73 -6.77 13.03 2.75
CA ILE A 73 -7.69 13.92 3.48
C ILE A 73 -9.04 13.23 3.78
N GLN A 74 -9.36 12.13 3.10
CA GLN A 74 -10.63 11.43 3.29
C GLN A 74 -10.74 10.72 4.64
N GLU A 75 -11.91 10.84 5.28
CA GLU A 75 -12.30 10.19 6.54
C GLU A 75 -12.20 8.64 6.47
N ASN A 76 -12.26 8.07 5.26
CA ASN A 76 -12.00 6.65 4.96
C ASN A 76 -10.68 6.51 4.18
N SER A 77 -9.56 6.91 4.80
CA SER A 77 -8.26 6.82 4.14
C SER A 77 -7.98 5.38 3.67
N PRO A 78 -7.57 5.18 2.40
CA PRO A 78 -7.20 3.85 1.89
C PRO A 78 -5.97 3.28 2.62
N PHE A 79 -5.27 4.11 3.40
CA PHE A 79 -4.10 3.73 4.18
C PHE A 79 -4.44 3.32 5.61
N ASN A 80 -5.71 3.09 5.95
CA ASN A 80 -6.09 2.64 7.30
C ASN A 80 -5.60 1.23 7.61
N THR A 81 -5.84 0.29 6.69
CA THR A 81 -5.44 -1.12 6.84
C THR A 81 -4.88 -1.67 5.54
N VAL A 82 -4.16 -2.78 5.65
CA VAL A 82 -3.66 -3.53 4.48
C VAL A 82 -4.78 -3.92 3.52
N GLN A 83 -5.95 -4.34 4.02
CA GLN A 83 -7.11 -4.64 3.17
C GLN A 83 -7.63 -3.40 2.45
N ALA A 84 -7.78 -2.28 3.16
CA ALA A 84 -8.27 -1.03 2.54
C ALA A 84 -7.32 -0.55 1.43
N LEU A 85 -6.01 -0.71 1.64
CA LEU A 85 -5.00 -0.37 0.64
C LEU A 85 -5.08 -1.28 -0.58
N ALA A 86 -5.27 -2.58 -0.37
CA ALA A 86 -5.46 -3.54 -1.44
C ALA A 86 -6.70 -3.23 -2.29
N ASP A 87 -7.82 -2.91 -1.65
CA ASP A 87 -9.06 -2.54 -2.33
C ASP A 87 -8.87 -1.25 -3.14
N HIS A 88 -8.13 -0.27 -2.61
CA HIS A 88 -7.78 0.95 -3.32
C HIS A 88 -6.89 0.68 -4.54
N VAL A 89 -5.88 -0.21 -4.41
CA VAL A 89 -5.04 -0.65 -5.53
C VAL A 89 -5.90 -1.27 -6.64
N ASP A 90 -6.80 -2.18 -6.28
CA ASP A 90 -7.71 -2.82 -7.25
C ASP A 90 -8.60 -1.78 -7.96
N GLN A 91 -9.13 -0.79 -7.23
CA GLN A 91 -9.90 0.30 -7.82
C GLN A 91 -9.08 1.16 -8.80
N ARG A 92 -7.83 1.47 -8.44
CA ARG A 92 -6.95 2.28 -9.30
C ARG A 92 -6.55 1.53 -10.57
N LEU A 93 -6.25 0.24 -10.45
CA LEU A 93 -5.98 -0.63 -11.60
C LEU A 93 -7.21 -0.70 -12.52
N ALA A 94 -8.42 -0.85 -11.98
CA ALA A 94 -9.63 -0.88 -12.79
C ALA A 94 -9.87 0.44 -13.56
N GLN A 95 -9.58 1.58 -12.96
CA GLN A 95 -9.75 2.90 -13.58
C GLN A 95 -8.79 3.16 -14.75
N GLN A 96 -7.56 2.64 -14.69
CA GLN A 96 -6.56 2.81 -15.76
C GLN A 96 -6.84 1.93 -16.99
N ASN A 97 -7.65 0.87 -16.85
CA ASN A 97 -7.99 -0.05 -17.93
C ASN A 97 -9.36 0.26 -18.59
N SER A 98 -9.90 1.47 -18.39
CA SER A 98 -11.17 1.94 -18.99
C SER A 98 -10.99 2.83 -20.21
#